data_AF-A0A7G8HC71-F1
#
_entry.id   AF-A0A7G8HC71-F1
#
_cell.length_a   1.000
_cell.length_b   1.000
_cell.length_c   1.000
_cell.angle_alpha   90.00
_cell.angle_beta   90.00
_cell.angle_gamma   90.00
#
_symmetry.space_group_name_H-M   'P 1'
#
loop_
_entity.id
_entity.type
_entity.pdbx_description
1 polymer ?
#
loop_
_entity_poly.entity_id
_entity_poly.type
_entity_poly.pdbx_seq_one_letter_code
_entity_poly.pdbx_strand_id
1 'polypeptide(L)'
;MTETTVLDFKLSNTFEEYRAYMNAPDQQAMFAEMGVKTFFIGVCKDDPQRATVIFQGPEDVLYNIFTNPETKPIVEASGHVYEGTVITRWLA
;
A
#
# COMPACT_ATOMS: atom_id res chain seq x y z
N MET A 1 5.75 -16.30 9.58
CA MET A 1 4.30 -16.41 9.33
C MET A 1 3.96 -15.58 8.10
N THR A 2 2.92 -15.90 7.34
CA THR A 2 2.49 -15.02 6.23
C THR A 2 1.49 -14.02 6.77
N GLU A 3 1.78 -12.73 6.60
CA GLU A 3 0.86 -11.65 6.95
C GLU A 3 0.16 -11.12 5.70
N THR A 4 -1.15 -10.89 5.80
CA THR A 4 -1.92 -10.11 4.84
C THR A 4 -2.24 -8.76 5.47
N THR A 5 -1.80 -7.67 4.84
CA THR A 5 -2.03 -6.30 5.29
C THR A 5 -2.97 -5.58 4.34
N VAL A 6 -4.08 -5.07 4.88
CA VAL A 6 -5.09 -4.28 4.17
C VAL A 6 -4.93 -2.83 4.59
N LEU A 7 -4.67 -1.96 3.61
CA LEU A 7 -4.66 -0.52 3.77
C LEU A 7 -5.93 0.06 3.15
N ASP A 8 -6.64 0.91 3.89
CA ASP A 8 -7.77 1.71 3.42
C ASP A 8 -7.44 3.18 3.69
N PHE A 9 -7.39 4.00 2.64
CA PHE A 9 -6.78 5.32 2.68
C PHE A 9 -7.35 6.26 1.61
N LYS A 10 -7.04 7.55 1.74
CA LYS A 10 -7.36 8.55 0.72
C LYS A 10 -6.21 8.77 -0.24
N LEU A 11 -6.52 9.25 -1.43
CA LEU A 11 -5.60 9.64 -2.49
C LEU A 11 -5.51 11.16 -2.60
N SER A 12 -4.31 11.68 -2.78
CA SER A 12 -4.06 13.07 -3.16
C SER A 12 -4.05 13.29 -4.67
N ASN A 13 -3.99 12.21 -5.45
CA ASN A 13 -3.98 12.17 -6.92
C ASN A 13 -5.12 11.27 -7.45
N THR A 14 -5.10 10.94 -8.75
CA THR A 14 -6.08 10.00 -9.32
C THR A 14 -5.74 8.55 -9.00
N PHE A 15 -6.77 7.69 -8.97
CA PHE A 15 -6.55 6.26 -8.79
C PHE A 15 -5.69 5.65 -9.90
N GLU A 16 -5.82 6.12 -11.14
CA GLU A 16 -5.02 5.67 -12.27
C GLU A 16 -3.53 5.99 -12.07
N GLU A 17 -3.19 7.18 -11.58
CA GLU A 17 -1.81 7.58 -11.25
C GLU A 17 -1.25 6.72 -10.11
N TYR A 18 -2.02 6.55 -9.03
CA TYR A 18 -1.63 5.67 -7.93
C TYR A 18 -1.40 4.23 -8.41
N ARG A 19 -2.33 3.68 -9.19
CA ARG A 19 -2.24 2.32 -9.71
C ARG A 19 -1.03 2.18 -10.65
N ALA A 20 -0.77 3.15 -11.50
CA ALA A 20 0.39 3.14 -12.38
C ALA A 20 1.70 3.15 -11.58
N TYR A 21 1.80 4.00 -10.54
CA TYR A 21 2.94 4.04 -9.64
C TYR A 21 3.18 2.68 -8.95
N MET A 22 2.13 2.11 -8.36
CA MET A 22 2.22 0.85 -7.63
C MET A 22 2.61 -0.33 -8.53
N ASN A 23 2.24 -0.31 -9.80
CA ASN A 23 2.57 -1.37 -10.78
C ASN A 23 3.83 -1.06 -11.60
N ALA A 24 4.54 0.03 -11.32
CA ALA A 24 5.79 0.35 -12.01
C ALA A 24 6.85 -0.74 -11.77
N PRO A 25 7.69 -1.08 -12.76
CA PRO A 25 8.67 -2.15 -12.64
C PRO A 25 9.59 -2.02 -11.42
N ASP A 26 10.12 -0.81 -11.16
CA ASP A 26 11.02 -0.56 -10.04
C ASP A 26 10.30 -0.73 -8.69
N GLN A 27 9.04 -0.31 -8.61
CA GLN A 27 8.20 -0.47 -7.42
C GLN A 27 7.89 -1.95 -7.15
N GLN A 28 7.59 -2.72 -8.19
CA GLN A 28 7.36 -4.16 -8.08
C GLN A 28 8.65 -4.92 -7.72
N ALA A 29 9.80 -4.50 -8.25
CA ALA A 29 11.10 -5.05 -7.88
C ALA A 29 11.39 -4.81 -6.39
N MET A 30 11.15 -3.59 -5.89
CA MET A 30 11.31 -3.28 -4.47
C MET A 30 10.39 -4.14 -3.59
N PHE A 31 9.12 -4.33 -3.96
CA PHE A 31 8.22 -5.23 -3.22
C PHE A 31 8.76 -6.66 -3.19
N ALA A 32 9.21 -7.18 -4.34
CA ALA A 32 9.75 -8.53 -4.44
C ALA A 32 11.02 -8.73 -3.59
N GLU A 33 11.92 -7.75 -3.56
CA GLU A 33 13.13 -7.77 -2.70
C GLU A 33 12.77 -7.84 -1.20
N MET A 34 11.66 -7.21 -0.81
CA MET A 34 11.15 -7.26 0.57
C MET A 34 10.32 -8.51 0.87
N GLY A 35 10.17 -9.43 -0.09
CA GLY A 35 9.30 -10.61 0.03
C GLY A 35 7.81 -10.28 0.04
N VAL A 36 7.44 -9.07 -0.39
CA VAL A 36 6.07 -8.57 -0.41
C VAL A 36 5.51 -8.68 -1.82
N LYS A 37 4.22 -8.98 -1.93
CA LYS A 37 3.47 -8.89 -3.18
C LYS A 37 2.18 -8.12 -2.96
N THR A 38 1.74 -7.43 -4.00
CA THR A 38 0.40 -6.83 -4.02
C THR A 38 -0.61 -7.87 -4.47
N PHE A 39 -1.64 -8.11 -3.65
CA PHE A 39 -2.72 -9.06 -3.94
C PHE A 39 -3.92 -8.37 -4.60
N PHE A 40 -4.22 -7.14 -4.20
CA PHE A 40 -5.35 -6.37 -4.72
C PHE A 40 -5.05 -4.88 -4.63
N ILE A 41 -5.49 -4.13 -5.65
CA ILE A 41 -5.55 -2.66 -5.65
C ILE A 41 -6.92 -2.27 -6.19
N GLY A 42 -7.65 -1.44 -5.46
CA GLY A 42 -8.98 -0.98 -5.86
C GLY A 42 -9.30 0.42 -5.41
N VAL A 43 -10.19 1.08 -6.14
CA VAL A 43 -10.81 2.35 -5.76
C VAL A 43 -12.19 2.08 -5.15
N CYS A 44 -12.59 2.91 -4.18
CA CYS A 44 -13.92 2.85 -3.62
C CYS A 44 -14.93 3.25 -4.70
N LYS A 45 -15.99 2.43 -4.84
CA LYS A 45 -17.06 2.68 -5.82
C LYS A 45 -17.79 4.00 -5.56
N ASP A 46 -17.95 4.37 -4.30
CA ASP A 46 -18.73 5.52 -3.86
C ASP A 46 -17.87 6.76 -3.56
N ASP A 47 -16.54 6.61 -3.55
CA ASP A 47 -15.58 7.69 -3.32
C ASP A 47 -14.31 7.50 -4.19
N PRO A 48 -14.18 8.21 -5.32
CA PRO A 48 -13.04 8.06 -6.22
C PRO A 48 -11.70 8.51 -5.61
N GLN A 49 -11.72 9.23 -4.48
CA GLN A 49 -10.51 9.61 -3.75
C GLN A 49 -10.15 8.62 -2.65
N ARG A 50 -10.88 7.52 -2.48
CA ARG A 50 -10.57 6.50 -1.48
C ARG A 50 -10.15 5.22 -2.17
N ALA A 51 -9.05 4.62 -1.73
CA ALA A 51 -8.50 3.40 -2.30
C ALA A 51 -8.20 2.37 -1.21
N THR A 52 -8.04 1.13 -1.66
CA THR A 52 -7.51 0.05 -0.84
C THR A 52 -6.43 -0.72 -1.58
N VAL A 53 -5.41 -1.12 -0.83
CA VAL A 53 -4.40 -2.07 -1.29
C VAL A 53 -4.29 -3.21 -0.28
N ILE A 54 -4.25 -4.42 -0.80
CA ILE A 54 -4.01 -5.64 -0.01
C ILE A 54 -2.66 -6.16 -0.42
N PHE A 55 -1.79 -6.34 0.55
CA PHE A 55 -0.49 -6.96 0.36
C PHE A 55 -0.39 -8.27 1.11
N GLN A 56 0.53 -9.13 0.66
CA GLN A 56 0.96 -10.32 1.39
C GLN A 56 2.48 -10.36 1.48
N GLY A 57 3.02 -10.77 2.62
CA GLY A 57 4.47 -10.88 2.84
C GLY A 57 4.81 -11.53 4.19
N PRO A 58 6.08 -11.46 4.60
CA PRO A 58 6.47 -11.84 5.95
C PRO A 58 5.84 -10.91 6.98
N GLU A 59 5.56 -11.45 8.16
CA GLU A 59 5.04 -10.72 9.32
C GLU A 59 5.84 -9.45 9.62
N ASP A 60 5.13 -8.39 9.98
CA ASP A 60 5.62 -7.05 10.34
C ASP A 60 6.41 -6.28 9.27
N VAL A 61 6.85 -6.88 8.15
CA VAL A 61 7.66 -6.18 7.13
C VAL A 61 6.95 -4.93 6.60
N LEU A 62 5.70 -5.07 6.15
CA LEU A 62 4.92 -3.95 5.64
C LEU A 62 4.52 -2.95 6.71
N TYR A 63 4.15 -3.44 7.89
CA TYR A 63 3.78 -2.57 8.99
C TYR A 63 4.95 -1.69 9.41
N ASN A 64 6.16 -2.25 9.48
CA ASN A 64 7.37 -1.51 9.80
C ASN A 64 7.71 -0.47 8.71
N ILE A 65 7.55 -0.81 7.43
CA ILE A 65 7.72 0.15 6.34
C ILE A 65 6.67 1.26 6.44
N PHE A 66 5.42 0.94 6.73
CA PHE A 66 4.37 1.95 6.77
C PHE A 66 4.48 2.86 8.01
N THR A 67 4.98 2.34 9.13
CA THR A 67 5.11 3.12 10.37
C THR A 67 6.46 3.83 10.51
N ASN A 68 7.43 3.55 9.65
CA ASN A 68 8.73 4.23 9.64
C ASN A 68 8.61 5.65 9.03
N PRO A 69 9.00 6.70 9.77
CA PRO A 69 9.00 8.08 9.25
C PRO A 69 9.88 8.31 8.02
N GLU A 70 10.93 7.52 7.82
CA GLU A 70 11.87 7.66 6.69
C GLU A 70 11.26 7.18 5.37
N THR A 71 10.35 6.20 5.43
CA THR A 71 9.66 5.62 4.27
C THR A 71 8.33 6.30 3.99
N LYS A 72 7.81 7.09 4.95
CA LYS A 72 6.58 7.87 4.77
C LYS A 72 6.58 8.72 3.48
N PRO A 73 7.62 9.52 3.16
CA PRO A 73 7.63 10.31 1.93
C PRO A 73 7.55 9.48 0.65
N ILE A 74 8.11 8.26 0.66
CA ILE A 74 8.08 7.33 -0.49
C ILE A 74 6.64 6.86 -0.72
N VAL A 75 5.93 6.52 0.36
CA VAL A 75 4.53 6.11 0.29
C VAL A 75 3.65 7.30 -0.16
N GLU A 76 3.88 8.50 0.35
CA GLU A 76 3.14 9.71 -0.07
C GLU A 76 3.40 10.07 -1.54
N ALA A 77 4.58 9.76 -2.10
CA ALA A 77 4.89 9.98 -3.52
C ALA A 77 4.00 9.17 -4.47
N SER A 78 3.41 8.06 -4.01
CA SER A 78 2.42 7.30 -4.78
C SER A 78 1.07 8.03 -4.90
N GLY A 79 0.81 9.02 -4.04
CA GLY A 79 -0.50 9.64 -3.85
C GLY A 79 -1.22 9.21 -2.58
N HIS A 80 -0.64 8.30 -1.78
CA HIS A 80 -1.22 7.84 -0.52
C HIS A 80 -1.28 8.96 0.52
N VAL A 81 -2.44 9.19 1.13
CA VAL A 81 -2.62 10.11 2.27
C VAL A 81 -2.62 9.32 3.58
N TYR A 82 -1.63 9.57 4.43
CA TYR A 82 -1.49 8.89 5.74
C TYR A 82 -2.61 9.23 6.72
N GLU A 83 -3.07 10.48 6.71
CA GLU A 83 -4.14 10.91 7.61
C GLU A 83 -5.42 10.11 7.36
N GLY A 84 -5.91 9.43 8.40
CA GLY A 84 -7.10 8.58 8.30
C GLY A 84 -6.86 7.23 7.62
N THR A 85 -5.62 6.84 7.34
CA THR A 85 -5.33 5.48 6.87
C THR A 85 -5.69 4.45 7.95
N VAL A 86 -6.47 3.44 7.57
CA VAL A 86 -6.77 2.28 8.42
C VAL A 86 -5.92 1.10 7.95
N ILE A 87 -5.21 0.49 8.90
CA ILE A 87 -4.36 -0.68 8.67
C ILE A 87 -4.97 -1.87 9.40
N THR A 88 -5.29 -2.94 8.66
CA THR A 88 -5.75 -4.22 9.25
C THR A 88 -4.79 -5.33 8.85
N ARG A 89 -4.39 -6.17 9.82
CA ARG A 89 -3.38 -7.23 9.64
C ARG A 89 -3.94 -8.59 10.01
N TRP A 90 -3.61 -9.61 9.21
CA TRP A 90 -4.08 -10.98 9.36
C TRP A 90 -2.92 -11.95 9.22
N LEU A 91 -2.84 -12.96 10.10
CA LEU A 91 -1.81 -13.99 10.08
C LEU A 91 -2.36 -15.31 9.54
N ALA A 92 -1.57 -16.00 8.71
CA ALA A 92 -1.85 -17.32 8.16
C ALA A 92 -0.62 -18.22 8.18
#